data_AF-A0A2W5ZEI8-F1
#
_entry.id   AF-A0A2W5ZEI8-F1
#
_cell.length_a   1.000
_cell.length_b   1.000
_cell.length_c   1.000
_cell.angle_alpha   90.00
_cell.angle_beta   90.00
_cell.angle_gamma   90.00
#
_symmetry.space_group_name_H-M   'P 1'
#
loop_
_entity.id
_entity.type
_entity.pdbx_description
1 polymer ?
#
loop_
_entity_poly.entity_id
_entity_poly.type
_entity_poly.pdbx_seq_one_letter_code
_entity_poly.pdbx_strand_id
1 'polypeptide(L)'
;MGELLRRTLGRSGIEVPVVGVGCNNFGGRIDAARSERVIQAALDEGVAFFDTADIYSDGRSEQIIGRALRGQRHQAVIATKFGGPMGPQRTGGSRRWAMEAVEDSLRRLATDHIDLYQHHFFDDSVGQEETLGALSDLVTAGKVRAIGCSNYNGEQIDEADAIATEHGWAHYVTAQNHYSLLERREVEDSVTPACARHGMGILPYFPLASGLLTGKYARGTAPPAGSRLGNDAGRGQKLMTDANFDIVEALDRFARERGITLLDVAIGGLAAQPHVVSVIAGATTPQQVAANARAGRWVPTTADGEEIDRITARKAVA
;
A
#
# COMPACT_ATOMS: atom_id res chain seq x y z
N MET A 1 -19.05 16.53 4.92
CA MET A 1 -18.20 15.81 3.93
C MET A 1 -18.81 14.44 3.72
N GLY A 2 -18.98 13.98 2.48
CA GLY A 2 -19.54 12.65 2.18
C GLY A 2 -18.61 11.52 2.61
N GLU A 3 -19.13 10.31 2.78
CA GLU A 3 -18.38 9.12 3.22
C GLU A 3 -17.25 8.74 2.24
N LEU A 4 -16.21 8.05 2.73
CA LEU A 4 -15.15 7.53 1.86
C LEU A 4 -15.71 6.34 1.10
N LEU A 5 -15.49 6.30 -0.22
CA LEU A 5 -15.83 5.11 -1.00
C LEU A 5 -15.13 3.90 -0.43
N ARG A 6 -15.81 2.74 -0.48
CA ARG A 6 -15.27 1.45 -0.06
C ARG A 6 -15.23 0.51 -1.25
N ARG A 7 -14.28 -0.42 -1.24
CA ARG A 7 -14.10 -1.45 -2.25
C ARG A 7 -13.72 -2.76 -1.58
N THR A 8 -14.15 -3.87 -2.17
CA THR A 8 -13.76 -5.20 -1.71
C THR A 8 -12.31 -5.50 -2.09
N LEU A 9 -11.54 -6.10 -1.18
CA LEU A 9 -10.21 -6.63 -1.44
C LEU A 9 -10.32 -7.86 -2.35
N GLY A 10 -10.24 -7.65 -3.66
CA GLY A 10 -10.42 -8.69 -4.66
C GLY A 10 -11.70 -9.50 -4.41
N ARG A 11 -11.58 -10.83 -4.43
CA ARG A 11 -12.68 -11.78 -4.15
C ARG A 11 -12.89 -12.17 -2.68
N SER A 12 -12.33 -11.43 -1.72
CA SER A 12 -12.37 -11.83 -0.29
C SER A 12 -13.66 -11.52 0.48
N GLY A 13 -14.51 -10.61 -0.04
CA GLY A 13 -15.65 -10.07 0.72
C GLY A 13 -15.27 -9.09 1.84
N ILE A 14 -13.98 -8.74 2.01
CA ILE A 14 -13.52 -7.73 2.98
C ILE A 14 -13.53 -6.36 2.31
N GLU A 15 -14.28 -5.40 2.86
CA GLU A 15 -14.34 -4.03 2.33
C GLU A 15 -13.41 -3.06 3.05
N VAL A 16 -12.60 -2.35 2.28
CA VAL A 16 -11.69 -1.30 2.75
C VAL A 16 -12.08 0.06 2.16
N PRO A 17 -11.83 1.18 2.86
CA PRO A 17 -11.88 2.50 2.25
C PRO A 17 -10.87 2.62 1.09
N VAL A 18 -11.16 3.48 0.11
CA VAL A 18 -10.27 3.74 -1.04
C VAL A 18 -8.90 4.35 -0.67
N VAL A 19 -8.74 4.76 0.59
CA VAL A 19 -7.47 5.22 1.16
C VAL A 19 -7.19 4.42 2.42
N GLY A 20 -5.98 3.91 2.55
CA GLY A 20 -5.46 3.27 3.76
C GLY A 20 -4.26 4.02 4.34
N VAL A 21 -3.86 3.64 5.55
CA VAL A 21 -2.68 4.19 6.22
C VAL A 21 -1.53 3.20 6.14
N GLY A 22 -0.43 3.62 5.50
CA GLY A 22 0.85 2.91 5.60
C GLY A 22 1.51 3.20 6.94
N CYS A 23 1.72 2.15 7.74
CA CYS A 23 2.22 2.25 9.11
C CYS A 23 3.74 2.16 9.23
N ASN A 24 4.49 2.20 8.11
CA ASN A 24 5.96 2.16 8.11
C ASN A 24 6.66 3.31 8.85
N ASN A 25 5.93 4.36 9.21
CA ASN A 25 6.46 5.45 10.06
C ASN A 25 6.39 5.12 11.56
N PHE A 26 5.55 4.16 11.97
CA PHE A 26 5.16 3.96 13.37
C PHE A 26 6.26 3.29 14.16
N GLY A 27 6.61 3.86 15.32
CA GLY A 27 7.69 3.37 16.17
C GLY A 27 9.10 3.66 15.63
N GLY A 28 9.21 4.23 14.44
CA GLY A 28 10.46 4.62 13.80
C GLY A 28 10.51 6.13 13.62
N ARG A 29 10.02 6.62 12.49
CA ARG A 29 10.00 8.06 12.16
C ARG A 29 9.13 8.88 13.12
N ILE A 30 8.05 8.29 13.63
CA ILE A 30 7.22 8.89 14.67
C ILE A 30 7.14 7.96 15.88
N ASP A 31 7.10 8.53 17.08
CA ASP A 31 6.98 7.78 18.32
C ASP A 31 5.59 7.13 18.47
N ALA A 32 5.46 6.31 19.50
CA ALA A 32 4.23 5.61 19.88
C ALA A 32 3.02 6.56 20.04
N ALA A 33 3.17 7.63 20.83
CA ALA A 33 2.07 8.54 21.14
C ALA A 33 1.58 9.32 19.90
N ARG A 34 2.49 9.68 19.00
CA ARG A 34 2.16 10.31 17.73
C ARG A 34 1.53 9.32 16.75
N SER A 35 1.98 8.07 16.75
CA SER A 35 1.39 7.01 15.93
C SER A 35 -0.06 6.72 16.34
N GLU A 36 -0.33 6.64 17.65
CA GLU A 36 -1.70 6.48 18.18
C GLU A 36 -2.63 7.61 17.78
N ARG A 37 -2.15 8.87 17.83
CA ARG A 37 -2.92 10.03 17.35
C ARG A 37 -3.22 9.96 15.86
N VAL A 38 -2.30 9.42 15.05
CA VAL A 38 -2.53 9.19 13.61
C VAL A 38 -3.58 8.09 13.39
N ILE A 39 -3.53 7.01 14.17
CA ILE A 39 -4.52 5.92 14.10
C ILE A 39 -5.91 6.43 14.47
N GLN A 40 -6.04 7.19 15.57
CA GLN A 40 -7.33 7.73 15.98
C GLN A 40 -7.91 8.68 14.92
N ALA A 41 -7.10 9.60 14.39
CA ALA A 41 -7.53 10.49 13.32
C ALA A 41 -7.93 9.73 12.03
N ALA A 42 -7.31 8.58 11.76
CA ALA A 42 -7.68 7.74 10.63
C ALA A 42 -9.06 7.11 10.84
N LEU A 43 -9.34 6.58 12.03
CA LEU A 43 -10.66 6.07 12.38
C LEU A 43 -11.73 7.18 12.29
N ASP A 44 -11.44 8.37 12.83
CA ASP A 44 -12.36 9.51 12.81
C ASP A 44 -12.70 9.98 11.38
N GLU A 45 -11.77 9.81 10.43
CA GLU A 45 -11.96 10.16 9.00
C GLU A 45 -12.58 9.02 8.16
N GLY A 46 -12.79 7.84 8.75
CA GLY A 46 -13.25 6.63 8.06
C GLY A 46 -12.15 5.86 7.31
N VAL A 47 -10.89 6.20 7.55
CA VAL A 47 -9.68 5.52 7.01
C VAL A 47 -9.34 4.32 7.91
N ALA A 48 -10.18 3.30 7.83
CA ALA A 48 -10.13 2.10 8.67
C ALA A 48 -9.31 0.92 8.07
N PHE A 49 -8.35 1.18 7.19
CA PHE A 49 -7.45 0.16 6.64
C PHE A 49 -6.00 0.49 6.98
N PHE A 50 -5.35 -0.36 7.78
CA PHE A 50 -4.00 -0.16 8.29
C PHE A 50 -3.06 -1.22 7.73
N ASP A 51 -2.05 -0.78 7.00
CA ASP A 51 -1.03 -1.64 6.39
C ASP A 51 0.30 -1.53 7.14
N THR A 52 0.74 -2.64 7.73
CA THR A 52 2.01 -2.77 8.46
C THR A 52 2.81 -3.95 7.92
N ALA A 53 3.95 -4.28 8.53
CA ALA A 53 4.72 -5.49 8.29
C ALA A 53 5.48 -5.86 9.56
N ASP A 54 5.89 -7.12 9.68
CA ASP A 54 6.76 -7.60 10.76
C ASP A 54 8.06 -6.80 10.86
N ILE A 55 8.69 -6.49 9.73
CA ILE A 55 9.94 -5.72 9.66
C ILE A 55 9.79 -4.23 9.99
N TYR A 56 8.56 -3.69 10.09
CA TYR A 56 8.38 -2.25 10.32
C TYR A 56 8.74 -1.87 11.75
N SER A 57 9.85 -1.12 11.86
CA SER A 57 10.43 -0.70 13.13
C SER A 57 10.72 -1.90 14.06
N ASP A 58 11.16 -3.02 13.48
CA ASP A 58 11.43 -4.29 14.18
C ASP A 58 10.20 -4.80 14.97
N GLY A 59 9.04 -4.82 14.31
CA GLY A 59 7.76 -5.23 14.88
C GLY A 59 7.07 -4.18 15.76
N ARG A 60 7.71 -3.04 16.06
CA ARG A 60 7.09 -1.99 16.90
C ARG A 60 5.85 -1.36 16.25
N SER A 61 5.77 -1.31 14.92
CA SER A 61 4.58 -0.82 14.22
C SER A 61 3.33 -1.64 14.60
N GLU A 62 3.44 -2.97 14.58
CA GLU A 62 2.36 -3.89 14.97
C GLU A 62 1.97 -3.73 16.44
N GLN A 63 2.95 -3.60 17.34
CA GLN A 63 2.70 -3.38 18.78
C GLN A 63 1.90 -2.10 19.04
N ILE A 64 2.23 -1.03 18.31
CA ILE A 64 1.53 0.25 18.42
C ILE A 64 0.10 0.13 17.92
N ILE A 65 -0.11 -0.51 16.77
CA ILE A 65 -1.45 -0.74 16.21
C ILE A 65 -2.30 -1.58 17.18
N GLY A 66 -1.75 -2.68 17.68
CA GLY A 66 -2.45 -3.56 18.63
C GLY A 66 -2.83 -2.84 19.93
N ARG A 67 -1.95 -1.98 20.46
CA ARG A 67 -2.26 -1.15 21.62
C ARG A 67 -3.34 -0.12 21.33
N ALA A 68 -3.24 0.58 20.20
CA ALA A 68 -4.18 1.62 19.79
C ALA A 68 -5.59 1.08 19.52
N LEU A 69 -5.70 -0.16 19.06
CA LEU A 69 -6.98 -0.80 18.72
C LEU A 69 -7.54 -1.69 19.84
N ARG A 70 -6.96 -1.67 21.04
CA ARG A 70 -7.46 -2.43 22.18
C ARG A 70 -8.92 -2.05 22.49
N GLY A 71 -9.81 -3.04 22.48
CA GLY A 71 -11.25 -2.83 22.69
C GLY A 71 -12.02 -2.34 21.46
N GLN A 72 -11.33 -2.01 20.37
CA GLN A 72 -11.93 -1.47 19.14
C GLN A 72 -11.40 -2.15 17.85
N ARG A 73 -10.84 -3.36 17.97
CA ARG A 73 -10.29 -4.16 16.85
C ARG A 73 -11.24 -4.31 15.67
N HIS A 74 -12.55 -4.40 15.93
CA HIS A 74 -13.61 -4.54 14.93
C HIS A 74 -13.78 -3.32 14.02
N GLN A 75 -13.25 -2.15 14.40
CA GLN A 75 -13.34 -0.93 13.60
C GLN A 75 -12.29 -0.86 12.49
N ALA A 76 -11.33 -1.78 12.47
CA ALA A 76 -10.17 -1.73 11.58
C ALA A 76 -10.04 -3.00 10.74
N VAL A 77 -9.60 -2.84 9.50
CA VAL A 77 -9.03 -3.90 8.68
C VAL A 77 -7.51 -3.79 8.78
N ILE A 78 -6.84 -4.85 9.23
CA ILE A 78 -5.38 -4.87 9.41
C ILE A 78 -4.74 -5.77 8.36
N ALA A 79 -3.87 -5.18 7.54
CA ALA A 79 -2.94 -5.90 6.69
C ALA A 79 -1.56 -5.95 7.34
N THR A 80 -0.96 -7.12 7.44
CA THR A 80 0.47 -7.26 7.78
C THR A 80 1.18 -8.18 6.79
N LYS A 81 2.51 -8.24 6.88
CA LYS A 81 3.36 -8.93 5.93
C LYS A 81 4.48 -9.67 6.63
N PHE A 82 4.96 -10.71 5.97
CA PHE A 82 6.14 -11.49 6.34
C PHE A 82 7.08 -11.69 5.14
N GLY A 83 8.29 -12.15 5.42
CA GLY A 83 9.28 -12.50 4.39
C GLY A 83 10.39 -11.46 4.25
N GLY A 84 10.23 -10.29 4.86
CA GLY A 84 11.34 -9.38 5.10
C GLY A 84 12.30 -9.90 6.18
N PRO A 85 13.55 -9.40 6.24
CA PRO A 85 14.55 -9.87 7.17
C PRO A 85 14.26 -9.41 8.62
N MET A 86 13.90 -10.34 9.49
CA MET A 86 13.69 -10.18 10.94
C MET A 86 14.83 -10.75 11.80
N GLY A 87 15.92 -11.17 11.16
CA GLY A 87 17.10 -11.78 11.78
C GLY A 87 17.66 -12.95 10.96
N PRO A 88 18.73 -13.61 11.43
CA PRO A 88 19.29 -14.78 10.76
C PRO A 88 18.22 -15.86 10.57
N GLN A 89 18.05 -16.33 9.34
CA GLN A 89 17.04 -17.34 8.96
C GLN A 89 15.58 -16.93 9.25
N ARG A 90 15.30 -15.66 9.56
CA ARG A 90 13.94 -15.14 9.80
C ARG A 90 13.54 -14.23 8.63
N THR A 91 13.37 -14.83 7.44
CA THR A 91 13.16 -14.11 6.17
C THR A 91 12.60 -15.08 5.12
N GLY A 92 12.12 -14.54 4.00
CA GLY A 92 11.72 -15.33 2.82
C GLY A 92 10.34 -15.99 2.93
N GLY A 93 10.03 -16.81 1.93
CA GLY A 93 8.71 -17.43 1.73
C GLY A 93 8.49 -18.78 2.41
N SER A 94 9.53 -19.35 3.04
CA SER A 94 9.46 -20.71 3.58
C SER A 94 8.28 -20.92 4.53
N ARG A 95 7.69 -22.11 4.49
CA ARG A 95 6.57 -22.50 5.35
C ARG A 95 6.93 -22.31 6.82
N ARG A 96 8.12 -22.73 7.22
CA ARG A 96 8.60 -22.58 8.60
C ARG A 96 8.50 -21.11 9.04
N TRP A 97 9.04 -20.19 8.22
CA TRP A 97 9.02 -18.77 8.57
C TRP A 97 7.63 -18.17 8.50
N ALA A 98 6.82 -18.49 7.49
CA ALA A 98 5.43 -18.02 7.38
C ALA A 98 4.60 -18.34 8.64
N MET A 99 4.75 -19.58 9.16
CA MET A 99 4.05 -20.08 10.35
C MET A 99 4.59 -19.48 11.65
N GLU A 100 5.89 -19.21 11.77
CA GLU A 100 6.46 -18.53 12.94
C GLU A 100 6.10 -17.03 12.94
N ALA A 101 6.20 -16.37 11.78
CA ALA A 101 6.00 -14.93 11.62
C ALA A 101 4.56 -14.50 11.90
N VAL A 102 3.57 -15.32 11.53
CA VAL A 102 2.15 -15.02 11.80
C VAL A 102 1.86 -15.04 13.30
N GLU A 103 2.42 -15.99 14.06
CA GLU A 103 2.26 -16.06 15.52
C GLU A 103 2.87 -14.85 16.21
N ASP A 104 4.06 -14.48 15.76
CA ASP A 104 4.76 -13.30 16.22
C ASP A 104 3.97 -12.01 15.94
N SER A 105 3.36 -11.91 14.75
CA SER A 105 2.56 -10.76 14.34
C SER A 105 1.24 -10.67 15.12
N LEU A 106 0.51 -11.79 15.28
CA LEU A 106 -0.70 -11.88 16.09
C LEU A 106 -0.45 -11.46 17.54
N ARG A 107 0.66 -11.91 18.14
CA ARG A 107 1.07 -11.51 19.49
C ARG A 107 1.34 -10.01 19.61
N ARG A 108 2.05 -9.42 18.64
CA ARG A 108 2.34 -7.98 18.63
C ARG A 108 1.08 -7.15 18.40
N LEU A 109 0.23 -7.57 17.47
CA LEU A 109 -1.07 -6.93 17.18
C LEU A 109 -2.11 -7.16 18.30
N ALA A 110 -1.85 -8.06 19.25
CA ALA A 110 -2.76 -8.41 20.34
C ALA A 110 -4.16 -8.79 19.83
N THR A 111 -4.20 -9.60 18.77
CA THR A 111 -5.41 -10.06 18.07
C THR A 111 -5.29 -11.54 17.77
N ASP A 112 -6.41 -12.23 17.58
CA ASP A 112 -6.48 -13.65 17.21
C ASP A 112 -6.50 -13.88 15.68
N HIS A 113 -6.81 -12.83 14.91
CA HIS A 113 -6.82 -12.88 13.46
C HIS A 113 -6.22 -11.62 12.79
N ILE A 114 -5.66 -11.84 11.60
CA ILE A 114 -5.24 -10.81 10.64
C ILE A 114 -6.24 -10.79 9.47
N ASP A 115 -6.67 -9.60 9.02
CA ASP A 115 -7.63 -9.50 7.91
C ASP A 115 -6.98 -9.84 6.56
N LEU A 116 -5.77 -9.31 6.32
CA LEU A 116 -5.00 -9.58 5.11
C LEU A 116 -3.53 -9.88 5.47
N TYR A 117 -3.06 -11.08 5.18
CA TYR A 117 -1.66 -11.47 5.41
C TYR A 117 -0.92 -11.61 4.08
N GLN A 118 0.16 -10.86 3.91
CA GLN A 118 0.82 -10.74 2.61
C GLN A 118 2.25 -11.29 2.63
N HIS A 119 2.64 -12.01 1.58
CA HIS A 119 4.05 -12.28 1.34
C HIS A 119 4.73 -11.01 0.81
N HIS A 120 5.71 -10.49 1.56
CA HIS A 120 6.22 -9.13 1.37
C HIS A 120 7.09 -8.97 0.11
N PHE A 121 7.85 -10.01 -0.25
CA PHE A 121 8.76 -10.01 -1.40
C PHE A 121 8.72 -11.39 -2.03
N PHE A 122 8.74 -11.46 -3.37
CA PHE A 122 8.95 -12.74 -4.04
C PHE A 122 10.28 -13.36 -3.59
N ASP A 123 10.30 -14.68 -3.40
CA ASP A 123 11.47 -15.43 -2.93
C ASP A 123 11.83 -16.50 -3.96
N ASP A 124 12.78 -16.20 -4.84
CA ASP A 124 13.25 -17.14 -5.87
C ASP A 124 13.89 -18.42 -5.29
N SER A 125 14.21 -18.44 -3.99
CA SER A 125 14.81 -19.61 -3.33
C SER A 125 13.79 -20.59 -2.75
N VAL A 126 12.51 -20.22 -2.72
CA VAL A 126 11.41 -21.02 -2.18
C VAL A 126 10.31 -21.14 -3.22
N GLY A 127 9.95 -22.38 -3.59
CA GLY A 127 8.84 -22.62 -4.52
C GLY A 127 7.53 -21.98 -4.01
N GLN A 128 6.76 -21.41 -4.93
CA GLN A 128 5.50 -20.75 -4.58
C GLN A 128 4.52 -21.71 -3.90
N GLU A 129 4.58 -23.01 -4.22
CA GLU A 129 3.78 -24.07 -3.61
C GLU A 129 4.00 -24.15 -2.10
N GLU A 130 5.24 -24.03 -1.62
CA GLU A 130 5.54 -24.06 -0.19
C GLU A 130 4.91 -22.85 0.52
N THR A 131 5.06 -21.68 -0.08
CA THR A 131 4.53 -20.41 0.47
C THR A 131 3.00 -20.43 0.49
N LEU A 132 2.37 -20.77 -0.64
CA LEU A 132 0.91 -20.83 -0.79
C LEU A 132 0.28 -21.92 0.07
N GLY A 133 0.91 -23.08 0.19
CA GLY A 133 0.46 -24.15 1.07
C GLY A 133 0.47 -23.70 2.55
N ALA A 134 1.52 -23.00 2.98
CA ALA A 134 1.58 -22.41 4.33
C ALA A 134 0.47 -21.38 4.55
N LEU A 135 0.27 -20.47 3.60
CA LEU A 135 -0.75 -19.43 3.69
C LEU A 135 -2.17 -20.01 3.68
N SER A 136 -2.42 -21.08 2.91
CA SER A 136 -3.71 -21.78 2.86
C SER A 136 -4.03 -22.49 4.17
N ASP A 137 -3.03 -23.07 4.83
CA ASP A 137 -3.20 -23.64 6.16
C ASP A 137 -3.54 -22.57 7.20
N LEU A 138 -2.96 -21.37 7.09
CA LEU A 138 -3.27 -20.25 7.98
C LEU A 138 -4.69 -19.72 7.79
N VAL A 139 -5.19 -19.71 6.55
CA VAL A 139 -6.60 -19.40 6.25
C VAL A 139 -7.51 -20.46 6.88
N THR A 140 -7.21 -21.73 6.65
CA THR A 140 -7.97 -22.86 7.20
C THR A 140 -7.99 -22.85 8.73
N ALA A 141 -6.88 -22.47 9.36
CA ALA A 141 -6.76 -22.33 10.81
C ALA A 141 -7.47 -21.08 11.38
N GLY A 142 -8.01 -20.21 10.53
CA GLY A 142 -8.71 -18.99 10.96
C GLY A 142 -7.81 -17.87 11.48
N LYS A 143 -6.49 -18.00 11.34
CA LYS A 143 -5.51 -16.99 11.79
C LYS A 143 -5.42 -15.80 10.85
N VAL A 144 -5.69 -16.03 9.57
CA VAL A 144 -5.74 -14.99 8.54
C VAL A 144 -7.04 -15.14 7.76
N ARG A 145 -7.71 -14.04 7.44
CA ARG A 145 -9.00 -14.07 6.72
C ARG A 145 -8.81 -14.10 5.21
N ALA A 146 -7.79 -13.41 4.72
CA ALA A 146 -7.41 -13.36 3.32
C ALA A 146 -5.89 -13.27 3.18
N ILE A 147 -5.38 -13.65 2.00
CA ILE A 147 -3.95 -13.62 1.71
C ILE A 147 -3.66 -12.75 0.49
N GLY A 148 -2.48 -12.15 0.45
CA GLY A 148 -2.03 -11.34 -0.69
C GLY A 148 -0.54 -11.50 -0.95
N CYS A 149 -0.07 -10.88 -2.03
CA CYS A 149 1.34 -10.78 -2.35
C CYS A 149 1.76 -9.32 -2.46
N SER A 150 3.05 -9.05 -2.32
CA SER A 150 3.63 -7.72 -2.45
C SER A 150 4.91 -7.82 -3.25
N ASN A 151 5.12 -6.86 -4.16
CA ASN A 151 6.29 -6.82 -5.06
C ASN A 151 6.40 -8.05 -5.98
N TYR A 152 5.25 -8.55 -6.43
CA TYR A 152 5.17 -9.58 -7.46
C TYR A 152 4.91 -8.92 -8.81
N ASN A 153 5.46 -9.50 -9.87
CA ASN A 153 5.08 -9.18 -11.25
C ASN A 153 3.88 -10.02 -11.71
N GLY A 154 3.38 -9.77 -12.93
CA GLY A 154 2.23 -10.48 -13.49
C GLY A 154 2.45 -11.99 -13.70
N GLU A 155 3.64 -12.40 -14.13
CA GLU A 155 3.96 -13.82 -14.36
C GLU A 155 3.97 -14.61 -13.05
N GLN A 156 4.56 -14.04 -12.00
CA GLN A 156 4.58 -14.62 -10.66
C GLN A 156 3.17 -14.73 -10.08
N ILE A 157 2.29 -13.76 -10.37
CA ILE A 157 0.88 -13.81 -9.98
C ILE A 157 0.13 -14.92 -10.74
N ASP A 158 0.36 -15.04 -12.05
CA ASP A 158 -0.26 -16.10 -12.86
C ASP A 158 0.16 -17.50 -12.39
N GLU A 159 1.44 -17.70 -12.08
CA GLU A 159 1.97 -18.94 -11.51
C GLU A 159 1.32 -19.25 -10.14
N ALA A 160 1.22 -18.25 -9.26
CA ALA A 160 0.60 -18.40 -7.96
C ALA A 160 -0.88 -18.85 -8.06
N ASP A 161 -1.64 -18.26 -8.99
CA ASP A 161 -3.05 -18.60 -9.19
C ASP A 161 -3.20 -20.02 -9.77
N ALA A 162 -2.31 -20.42 -10.69
CA ALA A 162 -2.29 -21.77 -11.24
C ALA A 162 -2.04 -22.82 -10.15
N ILE A 163 -1.05 -22.60 -9.28
CA ILE A 163 -0.74 -23.47 -8.13
C ILE A 163 -1.94 -23.54 -7.18
N ALA A 164 -2.52 -22.38 -6.82
CA ALA A 164 -3.67 -22.36 -5.93
C ALA A 164 -4.86 -23.14 -6.50
N THR A 165 -5.10 -23.02 -7.81
CA THR A 165 -6.14 -23.75 -8.53
C THR A 165 -5.88 -25.26 -8.53
N GLU A 166 -4.65 -25.69 -8.86
CA GLU A 166 -4.27 -27.10 -8.92
C GLU A 166 -4.49 -27.81 -7.59
N HIS A 167 -4.13 -27.15 -6.49
CA HIS A 167 -4.21 -27.74 -5.15
C HIS A 167 -5.54 -27.47 -4.41
N GLY A 168 -6.44 -26.67 -4.97
CA GLY A 168 -7.67 -26.23 -4.28
C GLY A 168 -7.35 -25.37 -3.04
N TRP A 169 -6.30 -24.57 -3.12
CA TRP A 169 -5.77 -23.74 -2.05
C TRP A 169 -6.34 -22.32 -2.06
N ALA A 170 -6.03 -21.55 -1.01
CA ALA A 170 -6.40 -20.15 -0.95
C ALA A 170 -5.67 -19.37 -2.05
N HIS A 171 -6.39 -18.51 -2.76
CA HIS A 171 -5.80 -17.63 -3.76
C HIS A 171 -5.40 -16.29 -3.15
N TYR A 172 -4.37 -15.65 -3.71
CA TYR A 172 -4.13 -14.24 -3.43
C TYR A 172 -5.33 -13.40 -3.87
N VAL A 173 -5.77 -12.49 -2.99
CA VAL A 173 -6.86 -11.54 -3.29
C VAL A 173 -6.35 -10.13 -3.58
N THR A 174 -5.08 -9.84 -3.26
CA THR A 174 -4.47 -8.55 -3.51
C THR A 174 -3.01 -8.65 -3.94
N ALA A 175 -2.58 -7.71 -4.77
CA ALA A 175 -1.18 -7.41 -5.07
C ALA A 175 -0.83 -6.01 -4.55
N GLN A 176 0.15 -5.91 -3.66
CA GLN A 176 0.66 -4.64 -3.13
C GLN A 176 1.97 -4.25 -3.84
N ASN A 177 1.93 -3.19 -4.64
CA ASN A 177 3.05 -2.81 -5.51
C ASN A 177 3.38 -1.32 -5.42
N HIS A 178 4.63 -0.96 -5.75
CA HIS A 178 5.07 0.42 -5.84
C HIS A 178 4.36 1.07 -7.03
N TYR A 179 3.38 1.92 -6.75
CA TYR A 179 2.57 2.50 -7.81
C TYR A 179 2.20 3.94 -7.45
N SER A 180 2.53 4.85 -8.35
CA SER A 180 2.16 6.26 -8.28
C SER A 180 1.97 6.80 -9.69
N LEU A 181 1.42 8.00 -9.83
CA LEU A 181 1.32 8.66 -11.14
C LEU A 181 2.68 8.95 -11.81
N LEU A 182 3.81 8.77 -11.11
CA LEU A 182 5.16 8.88 -11.67
C LEU A 182 5.83 7.53 -11.96
N GLU A 183 5.34 6.45 -11.33
CA GLU A 183 5.88 5.10 -11.43
C GLU A 183 4.73 4.14 -11.69
N ARG A 184 4.45 3.89 -12.97
CA ARG A 184 3.22 3.25 -13.46
C ARG A 184 3.46 1.95 -14.21
N ARG A 185 4.50 1.92 -15.06
CA ARG A 185 4.68 0.91 -16.12
C ARG A 185 4.72 -0.51 -15.58
N GLU A 186 5.53 -0.77 -14.56
CA GLU A 186 5.64 -2.12 -13.99
C GLU A 186 4.27 -2.68 -13.56
N VAL A 187 3.44 -1.84 -12.95
CA VAL A 187 2.12 -2.25 -12.47
C VAL A 187 1.10 -2.32 -13.61
N GLU A 188 1.10 -1.37 -14.53
CA GLU A 188 0.09 -1.32 -15.61
C GLU A 188 0.35 -2.32 -16.72
N ASP A 189 1.62 -2.56 -17.07
CA ASP A 189 2.00 -3.46 -18.15
C ASP A 189 1.97 -4.94 -17.71
N SER A 190 2.20 -5.22 -16.41
CA SER A 190 2.38 -6.60 -15.91
C SER A 190 1.37 -7.00 -14.83
N VAL A 191 1.26 -6.22 -13.74
CA VAL A 191 0.47 -6.62 -12.56
C VAL A 191 -1.04 -6.44 -12.78
N THR A 192 -1.44 -5.37 -13.45
CA THR A 192 -2.85 -5.01 -13.66
C THR A 192 -3.57 -6.04 -14.53
N PRO A 193 -3.02 -6.49 -15.68
CA PRO A 193 -3.63 -7.56 -16.46
C PRO A 193 -3.74 -8.88 -15.67
N ALA A 194 -2.74 -9.24 -14.85
CA ALA A 194 -2.79 -10.44 -14.02
C ALA A 194 -3.87 -10.34 -12.92
N CYS A 195 -3.94 -9.20 -12.22
CA CYS A 195 -4.99 -8.96 -11.23
C CYS A 195 -6.38 -9.00 -11.86
N ALA A 196 -6.54 -8.50 -13.09
CA ALA A 196 -7.78 -8.55 -13.83
C ALA A 196 -8.23 -9.99 -14.15
N ARG A 197 -7.29 -10.84 -14.60
CA ARG A 197 -7.57 -12.26 -14.88
C ARG A 197 -8.06 -13.02 -13.64
N HIS A 198 -7.45 -12.74 -12.49
CA HIS A 198 -7.62 -13.56 -11.27
C HIS A 198 -8.53 -12.93 -10.21
N GLY A 199 -9.19 -11.82 -10.54
CA GLY A 199 -10.10 -11.11 -9.64
C GLY A 199 -9.42 -10.54 -8.39
N MET A 200 -8.17 -10.08 -8.53
CA MET A 200 -7.39 -9.48 -7.45
C MET A 200 -7.55 -7.95 -7.43
N GLY A 201 -7.39 -7.36 -6.24
CA GLY A 201 -7.27 -5.92 -6.05
C GLY A 201 -5.82 -5.45 -5.96
N ILE A 202 -5.52 -4.26 -6.44
CA ILE A 202 -4.20 -3.62 -6.32
C ILE A 202 -4.18 -2.67 -5.13
N LEU A 203 -3.11 -2.75 -4.34
CA LEU A 203 -2.84 -1.88 -3.21
C LEU A 203 -1.57 -1.05 -3.49
N PRO A 204 -1.69 0.17 -4.04
CA PRO A 204 -0.54 1.03 -4.30
C PRO A 204 0.16 1.45 -2.99
N TYR A 205 1.47 1.24 -2.90
CA TYR A 205 2.32 1.89 -1.90
C TYR A 205 3.27 2.92 -2.54
N PHE A 206 3.81 3.85 -1.74
CA PHE A 206 4.48 5.09 -2.20
C PHE A 206 3.66 5.96 -3.19
N PRO A 207 2.34 6.14 -3.00
CA PRO A 207 1.49 6.84 -3.97
C PRO A 207 1.88 8.31 -4.19
N LEU A 208 2.57 8.93 -3.21
CA LEU A 208 3.00 10.32 -3.27
C LEU A 208 4.44 10.52 -3.76
N ALA A 209 5.14 9.46 -4.20
CA ALA A 209 6.54 9.51 -4.60
C ALA A 209 7.43 10.24 -3.56
N SER A 210 7.37 9.80 -2.29
CA SER A 210 8.04 10.45 -1.15
C SER A 210 7.66 11.92 -0.90
N GLY A 211 6.46 12.28 -1.34
CA GLY A 211 5.85 13.60 -1.20
C GLY A 211 6.12 14.53 -2.38
N LEU A 212 6.71 14.05 -3.48
CA LEU A 212 6.89 14.84 -4.68
C LEU A 212 5.53 15.28 -5.26
N LEU A 213 4.56 14.36 -5.25
CA LEU A 213 3.19 14.59 -5.68
C LEU A 213 2.32 15.32 -4.63
N THR A 214 2.93 16.13 -3.74
CA THR A 214 2.18 17.03 -2.83
C THR A 214 2.47 18.49 -3.11
N GLY A 215 3.32 18.81 -4.10
CA GLY A 215 3.68 20.18 -4.47
C GLY A 215 4.64 20.88 -3.50
N LYS A 216 5.17 20.16 -2.50
CA LYS A 216 6.06 20.77 -1.48
C LYS A 216 7.51 20.93 -1.91
N TYR A 217 7.91 20.33 -3.03
CA TYR A 217 9.25 20.47 -3.60
C TYR A 217 9.13 21.25 -4.92
N ALA A 218 10.01 22.24 -5.12
CA ALA A 218 10.05 23.02 -6.34
C ALA A 218 11.35 22.77 -7.11
N ARG A 219 11.27 22.80 -8.44
CA ARG A 219 12.42 22.63 -9.34
C ARG A 219 13.51 23.65 -9.01
N GLY A 220 14.77 23.20 -8.98
CA GLY A 220 15.92 24.06 -8.71
C GLY A 220 16.02 24.61 -7.28
N THR A 221 15.15 24.18 -6.36
CA THR A 221 15.19 24.58 -4.95
C THR A 221 15.65 23.44 -4.06
N ALA A 222 16.32 23.78 -2.95
CA ALA A 222 16.66 22.80 -1.94
C ALA A 222 15.38 22.23 -1.30
N PRO A 223 15.31 20.91 -1.04
CA PRO A 223 14.18 20.31 -0.32
C PRO A 223 13.92 21.00 1.02
N PRO A 224 12.65 21.16 1.45
CA PRO A 224 12.35 21.72 2.77
C PRO A 224 13.04 20.95 3.91
N ALA A 225 13.48 21.66 4.94
CA ALA A 225 14.13 21.05 6.11
C ALA A 225 13.23 19.99 6.76
N GLY A 226 13.80 18.83 7.10
CA GLY A 226 13.06 17.71 7.70
C GLY A 226 12.12 16.98 6.73
N SER A 227 12.10 17.34 5.44
CA SER A 227 11.37 16.60 4.41
C SER A 227 12.05 15.26 4.11
N ARG A 228 11.25 14.30 3.61
CA ARG A 228 11.74 12.95 3.34
C ARG A 228 12.83 12.91 2.26
N LEU A 229 12.72 13.73 1.21
CA LEU A 229 13.73 13.80 0.15
C LEU A 229 14.93 14.66 0.55
N GLY A 230 14.77 15.61 1.47
CA GLY A 230 15.90 16.35 2.05
C GLY A 230 16.80 15.47 2.93
N ASN A 231 16.22 14.47 3.61
CA ASN A 231 16.95 13.58 4.51
C ASN A 231 17.50 12.31 3.83
N ASP A 232 17.21 12.10 2.54
CA ASP A 232 17.63 10.92 1.77
C ASP A 232 18.10 11.38 0.38
N ALA A 233 19.37 11.79 0.30
CA ALA A 233 19.95 12.38 -0.89
C ALA A 233 19.90 11.45 -2.12
N GLY A 234 20.11 10.14 -1.91
CA GLY A 234 20.04 9.14 -2.98
C GLY A 234 18.63 9.01 -3.55
N ARG A 235 17.60 8.99 -2.70
CA ARG A 235 16.21 9.01 -3.17
C ARG A 235 15.83 10.36 -3.80
N GLY A 236 16.34 11.47 -3.25
CA GLY A 236 16.19 12.81 -3.82
C GLY A 236 16.67 12.86 -5.27
N GLN A 237 17.90 12.40 -5.54
CA GLN A 237 18.47 12.37 -6.88
C GLN A 237 17.64 11.55 -7.89
N LYS A 238 17.06 10.43 -7.46
CA LYS A 238 16.23 9.57 -8.32
C LYS A 238 14.85 10.14 -8.63
N LEU A 239 14.26 10.88 -7.69
CA LEU A 239 12.88 11.37 -7.82
C LEU A 239 12.78 12.83 -8.26
N MET A 240 13.72 13.70 -7.87
CA MET A 240 13.72 15.12 -8.19
C MET A 240 14.42 15.41 -9.53
N THR A 241 14.01 14.70 -10.58
CA THR A 241 14.52 14.87 -11.95
C THR A 241 13.66 15.86 -12.73
N ASP A 242 14.22 16.50 -13.75
CA ASP A 242 13.45 17.41 -14.62
C ASP A 242 12.24 16.72 -15.24
N ALA A 243 12.39 15.48 -15.70
CA ALA A 243 11.29 14.70 -16.27
C ALA A 243 10.14 14.48 -15.26
N ASN A 244 10.45 14.22 -13.99
CA ASN A 244 9.41 14.10 -12.97
C ASN A 244 8.79 15.46 -12.63
N PHE A 245 9.58 16.54 -12.60
CA PHE A 245 9.04 17.88 -12.40
C PHE A 245 8.12 18.31 -13.54
N ASP A 246 8.42 17.97 -14.79
CA ASP A 246 7.55 18.25 -15.94
C ASP A 246 6.16 17.63 -15.74
N ILE A 247 6.10 16.38 -15.30
CA ILE A 247 4.84 15.68 -14.99
C ILE A 247 4.15 16.31 -13.78
N VAL A 248 4.88 16.57 -12.69
CA VAL A 248 4.33 17.14 -11.45
C VAL A 248 3.73 18.53 -11.70
N GLU A 249 4.41 19.39 -12.45
CA GLU A 249 3.94 20.73 -12.79
C GLU A 249 2.73 20.69 -13.74
N ALA A 250 2.68 19.72 -14.66
CA ALA A 250 1.51 19.50 -15.51
C ALA A 250 0.30 19.01 -14.71
N LEU A 251 0.48 18.05 -13.80
CA LEU A 251 -0.58 17.58 -12.89
C LEU A 251 -1.06 18.68 -11.93
N ASP A 252 -0.15 19.55 -11.46
CA ASP A 252 -0.52 20.68 -10.60
C ASP A 252 -1.37 21.70 -11.37
N ARG A 253 -1.04 21.97 -12.63
CA ARG A 253 -1.86 22.82 -13.50
C ARG A 253 -3.24 22.21 -13.72
N PHE A 254 -3.29 20.92 -14.08
CA PHE A 254 -4.53 20.15 -14.22
C PHE A 254 -5.41 20.27 -12.96
N ALA A 255 -4.81 20.14 -11.78
CA ALA A 255 -5.51 20.24 -10.50
C ALA A 255 -6.11 21.65 -10.29
N ARG A 256 -5.31 22.70 -10.53
CA ARG A 256 -5.74 24.10 -10.37
C ARG A 256 -6.90 24.46 -11.30
N GLU A 257 -6.86 24.02 -12.55
CA GLU A 257 -7.93 24.25 -13.54
C GLU A 257 -9.28 23.65 -13.09
N ARG A 258 -9.25 22.65 -12.20
CA ARG A 258 -10.42 21.95 -11.66
C ARG A 258 -10.76 22.37 -10.22
N GLY A 259 -10.03 23.31 -9.64
CA GLY A 259 -10.23 23.76 -8.25
C GLY A 259 -9.91 22.68 -7.21
N ILE A 260 -9.05 21.71 -7.54
CA ILE A 260 -8.57 20.66 -6.64
C ILE A 260 -7.05 20.81 -6.40
N THR A 261 -6.50 20.03 -5.48
CA THR A 261 -5.07 20.03 -5.16
C THR A 261 -4.34 18.89 -5.88
N LEU A 262 -3.02 19.04 -6.05
CA LEU A 262 -2.17 17.97 -6.56
C LEU A 262 -2.27 16.69 -5.71
N LEU A 263 -2.52 16.81 -4.39
CA LEU A 263 -2.73 15.66 -3.51
C LEU A 263 -4.03 14.90 -3.87
N ASP A 264 -5.09 15.63 -4.22
CA ASP A 264 -6.36 15.03 -4.66
C ASP A 264 -6.14 14.23 -5.95
N VAL A 265 -5.36 14.77 -6.88
CA VAL A 265 -4.96 14.05 -8.11
C VAL A 265 -4.10 12.82 -7.80
N ALA A 266 -3.10 12.94 -6.93
CA ALA A 266 -2.17 11.86 -6.61
C ALA A 266 -2.85 10.67 -5.92
N ILE A 267 -3.84 10.91 -5.06
CA ILE A 267 -4.57 9.86 -4.34
C ILE A 267 -5.84 9.46 -5.09
N GLY A 268 -6.74 10.39 -5.38
CA GLY A 268 -8.02 10.12 -6.04
C GLY A 268 -7.85 9.66 -7.50
N GLY A 269 -6.89 10.26 -8.22
CA GLY A 269 -6.55 9.83 -9.58
C GLY A 269 -5.93 8.43 -9.62
N LEU A 270 -5.05 8.11 -8.67
CA LEU A 270 -4.49 6.75 -8.54
C LEU A 270 -5.54 5.74 -8.07
N ALA A 271 -6.43 6.14 -7.16
CA ALA A 271 -7.56 5.33 -6.73
C ALA A 271 -8.58 5.08 -7.85
N ALA A 272 -8.60 5.88 -8.91
CA ALA A 272 -9.46 5.63 -10.06
C ALA A 272 -8.87 4.66 -11.09
N GLN A 273 -7.60 4.27 -10.93
CA GLN A 273 -6.94 3.35 -11.86
C GLN A 273 -7.56 1.94 -11.78
N PRO A 274 -7.56 1.18 -12.89
CA PRO A 274 -8.12 -0.16 -12.93
C PRO A 274 -7.59 -1.06 -11.81
N HIS A 275 -8.50 -1.82 -11.19
CA HIS A 275 -8.22 -2.76 -10.10
C HIS A 275 -7.63 -2.18 -8.81
N VAL A 276 -7.32 -0.87 -8.73
CA VAL A 276 -6.89 -0.27 -7.45
C VAL A 276 -8.05 -0.28 -6.46
N VAL A 277 -7.86 -0.94 -5.31
CA VAL A 277 -8.90 -1.06 -4.28
C VAL A 277 -8.69 -0.10 -3.11
N SER A 278 -7.44 0.15 -2.72
CA SER A 278 -7.10 1.14 -1.69
C SER A 278 -5.67 1.66 -1.88
N VAL A 279 -5.51 2.98 -1.85
CA VAL A 279 -4.21 3.66 -1.92
C VAL A 279 -3.59 3.75 -0.52
N ILE A 280 -2.44 3.10 -0.30
CA ILE A 280 -1.75 3.07 0.99
C ILE A 280 -0.90 4.34 1.15
N ALA A 281 -1.49 5.35 1.78
CA ALA A 281 -0.85 6.63 1.99
C ALA A 281 -0.12 6.69 3.34
N GLY A 282 1.13 7.14 3.33
CA GLY A 282 1.87 7.39 4.56
C GLY A 282 1.46 8.71 5.20
N ALA A 283 1.32 8.73 6.53
CA ALA A 283 1.11 9.94 7.31
C ALA A 283 2.01 9.96 8.56
N THR A 284 2.41 11.17 8.98
CA THR A 284 3.10 11.42 10.25
C THR A 284 2.35 12.38 11.15
N THR A 285 1.23 12.95 10.70
CA THR A 285 0.35 13.80 11.51
C THR A 285 -1.13 13.50 11.24
N PRO A 286 -2.02 13.76 12.21
CA PRO A 286 -3.47 13.73 12.00
C PRO A 286 -3.94 14.56 10.79
N GLN A 287 -3.34 15.74 10.58
CA GLN A 287 -3.71 16.63 9.47
C GLN A 287 -3.38 16.01 8.10
N GLN A 288 -2.31 15.23 8.00
CA GLN A 288 -2.00 14.50 6.76
C GLN A 288 -3.01 13.39 6.50
N VAL A 289 -3.50 12.72 7.56
CA VAL A 289 -4.57 11.73 7.43
C VAL A 289 -5.84 12.37 6.88
N ALA A 290 -6.29 13.48 7.48
CA ALA A 290 -7.46 14.21 7.01
C ALA A 290 -7.29 14.71 5.55
N ALA A 291 -6.09 15.19 5.19
CA ALA A 291 -5.78 15.60 3.83
C ALA A 291 -5.83 14.42 2.83
N ASN A 292 -5.27 13.26 3.21
CA ASN A 292 -5.30 12.06 2.38
C ASN A 292 -6.74 11.51 2.24
N ALA A 293 -7.52 11.53 3.31
CA ALA A 293 -8.93 11.14 3.30
C ALA A 293 -9.74 12.04 2.37
N ARG A 294 -9.59 13.37 2.48
CA ARG A 294 -10.23 14.33 1.57
C ARG A 294 -9.85 14.05 0.10
N ALA A 295 -8.57 13.82 -0.16
CA ALA A 295 -8.07 13.51 -1.49
C ALA A 295 -8.72 12.24 -2.09
N GLY A 296 -8.91 11.20 -1.27
CA GLY A 296 -9.62 9.99 -1.66
C GLY A 296 -11.13 10.15 -1.89
N ARG A 297 -11.73 11.28 -1.48
CA ARG A 297 -13.14 11.59 -1.77
C ARG A 297 -13.32 12.23 -3.15
N TRP A 298 -12.25 12.69 -3.80
CA TRP A 298 -12.34 13.17 -5.17
C TRP A 298 -12.40 11.98 -6.14
N VAL A 299 -13.46 11.94 -6.94
CA VAL A 299 -13.67 10.92 -7.97
C VAL A 299 -13.48 11.60 -9.33
N PRO A 300 -12.41 11.29 -10.07
CA PRO A 300 -12.20 11.83 -11.41
C PRO A 300 -13.30 11.33 -12.37
N THR A 301 -13.68 12.19 -13.31
CA THR A 301 -14.48 11.77 -14.47
C THR A 301 -13.62 10.93 -15.43
N THR A 302 -14.25 10.28 -16.41
CA THR A 302 -13.52 9.57 -17.48
C THR A 302 -12.54 10.49 -18.20
N ALA A 303 -12.96 11.72 -18.53
CA ALA A 303 -12.10 12.70 -19.19
C ALA A 303 -10.92 13.15 -18.31
N ASP A 304 -11.11 13.21 -16.99
CA ASP A 304 -10.03 13.48 -16.04
C ASP A 304 -9.00 12.35 -16.03
N GLY A 305 -9.46 11.10 -16.06
CA GLY A 305 -8.59 9.92 -16.16
C GLY A 305 -7.76 9.94 -17.44
N GLU A 306 -8.38 10.17 -18.59
CA GLU A 306 -7.69 10.24 -19.89
C GLU A 306 -6.64 11.38 -19.95
N GLU A 307 -6.92 12.51 -19.32
CA GLU A 307 -5.99 13.62 -19.20
C GLU A 307 -4.81 13.28 -18.28
N ILE A 308 -5.07 12.70 -17.12
CA ILE A 308 -4.01 12.22 -16.21
C ILE A 308 -3.12 11.22 -16.93
N ASP A 309 -3.72 10.29 -17.68
CA ASP A 309 -2.99 9.29 -18.46
C ASP A 309 -2.09 9.92 -19.52
N ARG A 310 -2.60 10.91 -20.25
CA ARG A 310 -1.81 11.64 -21.23
C ARG A 310 -0.66 12.44 -20.61
N ILE A 311 -0.88 13.08 -19.46
CA ILE A 311 0.16 13.84 -18.74
C ILE A 311 1.28 12.91 -18.25
N THR A 312 0.91 11.73 -17.76
CA THR A 312 1.84 10.80 -17.10
C THR A 312 2.42 9.75 -18.05
N ALA A 313 1.93 9.67 -19.29
CA ALA A 313 2.55 8.90 -20.35
C ALA A 313 3.97 9.41 -20.60
N ARG A 314 4.99 8.67 -20.15
CA ARG A 314 6.38 8.97 -20.49
C ARG A 314 6.53 8.86 -22.01
N LYS A 315 6.86 9.97 -22.68
CA LYS A 315 7.28 9.97 -24.09
C LYS A 315 8.41 8.94 -24.22
N ALA A 316 8.30 8.05 -25.20
CA ALA A 316 9.40 7.16 -25.54
C ALA A 316 10.65 8.03 -25.75
N VAL A 317 11.73 7.70 -25.04
CA VAL A 317 13.03 8.31 -25.31
C VAL A 317 13.40 7.87 -26.73
N ALA A 318 13.45 8.84 -27.65
CA ALA A 318 13.88 8.63 -29.03
C ALA A 318 15.36 8.27 -29.10
#